data_AF-A0A252BRE0-F1
#
_entry.id   AF-A0A252BRE0-F1
#
_cell.length_a   1.000
_cell.length_b   1.000
_cell.length_c   1.000
_cell.angle_alpha   90.00
_cell.angle_beta   90.00
_cell.angle_gamma   90.00
#
_symmetry.space_group_name_H-M   'P 1'
#
loop_
_entity.id
_entity.type
_entity.pdbx_description
1 polymer ?
#
loop_
_entity_poly.entity_id
_entity_poly.type
_entity_poly.pdbx_seq_one_letter_code
_entity_poly.pdbx_strand_id
1 'polypeptide(L)'
;MEIFKNHPDTHHICIINDKNIPVGVVERQKFLSLMSSPFSYALYHKRPVTLLMDDAPLMVEARTPILDFTKQVLNNKISDINKSFIITHNQQYIGTATPFDLMRMSYVHSNRISDTLQTRTRTLHETLNKIQTATHSINTESRNLKDESETLSARNSTQNQHLLESDLRIKSTIQKTEDQNVKMEQSRNYVQHASRSIRESCEKINDTIEKFKKISEASDDIGKILNIMKSISSQINILGINATIEAAKAGSGSAGFAVVAQEIRNLSRMTSDSLLRTKNLIAYSQDAISTCSDSMNDNSQTLAGIIHHVEKISRSFKEFEETSLAQKEEINQLHQIMQKLNASTAKNNETVHNTNAICDNLFINVSELAQITSSMHTLPAHYNLQ
;
A
#
# COMPACT_ATOMS: atom_id res chain seq x y z
N MET A 1 23.30 -99.32 -15.47
CA MET A 1 24.66 -98.86 -15.07
C MET A 1 25.20 -97.78 -16.00
N GLU A 2 24.96 -97.82 -17.32
CA GLU A 2 25.50 -96.85 -18.28
C GLU A 2 25.08 -95.40 -18.00
N ILE A 3 23.83 -95.16 -17.57
CA ILE A 3 23.33 -93.79 -17.32
C ILE A 3 24.13 -93.06 -16.22
N PHE A 4 24.42 -93.72 -15.09
CA PHE A 4 25.26 -93.14 -14.03
C PHE A 4 26.75 -93.05 -14.38
N LYS A 5 27.23 -93.83 -15.38
CA LYS A 5 28.61 -93.73 -15.90
C LYS A 5 28.75 -92.56 -16.87
N ASN A 6 27.75 -92.31 -17.70
CA ASN A 6 27.74 -91.24 -18.70
C ASN A 6 27.41 -89.87 -18.08
N HIS A 7 26.76 -89.84 -16.92
CA HIS A 7 26.45 -88.61 -16.17
C HIS A 7 26.97 -88.72 -14.72
N PRO A 8 28.26 -88.45 -14.48
CA PRO A 8 28.91 -88.64 -13.19
C PRO A 8 28.40 -87.69 -12.09
N ASP A 9 27.69 -86.62 -12.43
CA ASP A 9 27.13 -85.67 -11.45
C ASP A 9 25.65 -85.96 -11.12
N THR A 10 25.03 -86.92 -11.81
CA THR A 10 23.63 -87.30 -11.57
C THR A 10 23.53 -88.14 -10.30
N HIS A 11 22.93 -87.55 -9.27
CA HIS A 11 22.73 -88.22 -8.00
C HIS A 11 21.48 -89.13 -8.00
N HIS A 12 20.51 -88.86 -8.88
CA HIS A 12 19.21 -89.53 -8.93
C HIS A 12 18.70 -89.53 -10.37
N ILE A 13 17.97 -90.57 -10.76
CA ILE A 13 17.35 -90.66 -12.08
C ILE A 13 15.84 -90.78 -11.87
N CYS A 14 15.08 -89.84 -12.44
CA CYS A 14 13.64 -89.96 -12.50
C CYS A 14 13.25 -90.98 -13.57
N ILE A 15 12.36 -91.90 -13.20
CA ILE A 15 11.71 -92.81 -14.14
C ILE A 15 10.38 -92.17 -14.53
N ILE A 16 10.20 -91.91 -15.82
CA ILE A 16 9.00 -91.34 -16.41
C ILE A 16 8.26 -92.39 -17.25
N ASN A 17 6.95 -92.21 -17.42
CA ASN A 17 6.17 -93.00 -18.38
C ASN A 17 6.16 -92.35 -19.77
N ASP A 18 5.51 -93.01 -20.73
CA ASP A 18 5.39 -92.54 -22.13
C ASP A 18 4.68 -91.18 -22.28
N LYS A 19 4.01 -90.70 -21.22
CA LYS A 19 3.33 -89.38 -21.16
C LYS A 19 4.16 -88.32 -20.41
N ASN A 20 5.44 -88.60 -20.13
CA ASN A 20 6.36 -87.74 -19.36
C ASN A 20 5.90 -87.47 -17.91
N ILE A 21 5.11 -88.37 -17.34
CA ILE A 21 4.68 -88.31 -15.94
C ILE A 21 5.68 -89.13 -15.11
N PRO A 22 6.25 -88.56 -14.03
CA PRO A 22 7.16 -89.30 -13.16
C PRO A 22 6.43 -90.45 -12.45
N VAL A 23 7.01 -91.65 -12.51
CA VAL A 23 6.48 -92.88 -11.90
C VAL A 23 7.38 -93.45 -10.80
N GLY A 24 8.62 -92.95 -10.67
CA GLY A 24 9.54 -93.36 -9.61
C GLY A 24 10.87 -92.61 -9.67
N VAL A 25 11.70 -92.76 -8.64
CA VAL A 25 13.08 -92.23 -8.64
C VAL A 25 14.07 -93.32 -8.25
N VAL A 26 15.22 -93.37 -8.92
CA VAL A 26 16.33 -94.26 -8.56
C VAL A 26 17.47 -93.41 -8.02
N GLU A 27 17.76 -93.57 -6.73
CA GLU A 27 18.88 -92.88 -6.09
C GLU A 27 20.20 -93.61 -6.40
N ARG A 28 21.24 -92.88 -6.77
CA ARG A 28 22.53 -93.46 -7.14
C ARG A 28 23.18 -94.25 -6.01
N GLN A 29 23.15 -93.73 -4.79
CA GLN A 29 23.77 -94.41 -3.64
C GLN A 29 23.05 -95.72 -3.33
N LYS A 30 21.72 -95.72 -3.32
CA LYS A 30 20.90 -96.94 -3.15
C LYS A 30 21.12 -97.93 -4.29
N PHE A 31 21.15 -97.45 -5.53
CA PHE A 31 21.45 -98.28 -6.70
C PHE A 31 22.84 -98.92 -6.62
N LEU A 32 23.89 -98.14 -6.31
CA LEU A 32 25.25 -98.65 -6.18
C LEU A 32 25.39 -99.63 -5.00
N SER A 33 24.76 -99.33 -3.86
CA SER A 33 24.72 -100.22 -2.69
C SER A 33 24.07 -101.56 -3.05
N LEU A 34 22.90 -101.55 -3.69
CA LEU A 34 22.22 -102.76 -4.16
C LEU A 34 23.05 -103.55 -5.19
N MET A 35 23.76 -102.86 -6.08
CA MET A 35 24.62 -103.49 -7.08
C MET A 35 25.91 -104.06 -6.47
N SER A 36 26.38 -103.52 -5.34
CA SER A 36 27.56 -104.00 -4.61
C SER A 36 27.28 -105.17 -3.65
N SER A 37 26.00 -105.47 -3.40
CA SER A 37 25.59 -106.60 -2.54
C SER A 37 25.93 -107.95 -3.18
N PRO A 38 26.37 -108.97 -2.41
CA PRO A 38 26.48 -110.33 -2.92
C PRO A 38 25.13 -110.78 -3.51
N PHE A 39 25.18 -111.44 -4.67
CA PHE A 39 24.02 -111.87 -5.48
C PHE A 39 23.23 -110.77 -6.22
N SER A 40 23.72 -109.52 -6.27
CA SER A 40 23.06 -108.41 -6.98
C SER A 40 22.71 -108.72 -8.45
N TYR A 41 23.62 -109.38 -9.16
CA TYR A 41 23.42 -109.78 -10.55
C TYR A 41 22.26 -110.80 -10.68
N ALA A 42 22.12 -111.74 -9.75
CA ALA A 42 21.03 -112.72 -9.79
C ALA A 42 19.66 -112.09 -9.46
N LEU A 43 19.65 -111.09 -8.58
CA LEU A 43 18.42 -110.46 -8.09
C LEU A 43 17.88 -109.36 -9.02
N TYR A 44 18.76 -108.60 -9.68
CA TYR A 44 18.36 -107.37 -10.37
C TYR A 44 18.73 -107.33 -11.87
N HIS A 45 19.52 -108.27 -12.39
CA HIS A 45 19.89 -108.28 -13.81
C HIS A 45 18.67 -108.60 -14.71
N LYS A 46 18.44 -107.78 -15.75
CA LYS A 46 17.30 -107.86 -16.68
C LYS A 46 15.90 -107.87 -16.01
N ARG A 47 15.80 -107.42 -14.76
CA ARG A 47 14.52 -107.21 -14.08
C ARG A 47 14.03 -105.77 -14.28
N PRO A 48 12.71 -105.51 -14.14
CA PRO A 48 12.16 -104.16 -14.28
C PRO A 48 12.79 -103.18 -13.29
N VAL A 49 12.96 -101.91 -13.70
CA VAL A 49 13.49 -100.83 -12.85
C VAL A 49 12.61 -100.58 -11.61
N THR A 50 11.37 -101.04 -11.62
CA THR A 50 10.42 -100.96 -10.50
C THR A 50 10.92 -101.67 -9.24
N LEU A 51 11.83 -102.65 -9.34
CA LEU A 51 12.46 -103.31 -8.18
C LEU A 51 13.60 -102.49 -7.54
N LEU A 52 14.04 -101.42 -8.21
CA LEU A 52 15.19 -100.60 -7.84
C LEU A 52 14.81 -99.14 -7.54
N MET A 53 13.62 -98.71 -7.98
CA MET A 53 13.12 -97.36 -7.79
C MET A 53 12.36 -97.24 -6.46
N ASP A 54 12.36 -96.03 -5.90
CA ASP A 54 11.34 -95.60 -4.95
C ASP A 54 10.07 -95.28 -5.74
N ASP A 55 8.98 -95.98 -5.43
CA ASP A 55 7.68 -95.89 -6.09
C ASP A 55 6.78 -94.80 -5.47
N ALA A 56 7.23 -94.14 -4.40
CA ALA A 56 6.60 -92.97 -3.80
C ALA A 56 7.59 -91.79 -3.70
N PRO A 57 8.16 -91.30 -4.82
CA PRO A 57 9.09 -90.18 -4.79
C PRO A 57 8.36 -88.90 -4.36
N LEU A 58 9.05 -88.04 -3.61
CA LEU A 58 8.49 -86.74 -3.27
C LEU A 58 8.48 -85.85 -4.52
N MET A 59 7.29 -85.40 -4.91
CA MET A 59 7.08 -84.55 -6.08
C MET A 59 6.68 -83.14 -5.65
N VAL A 60 7.28 -82.13 -6.26
CA VAL A 60 6.97 -80.72 -6.01
C VAL A 60 6.69 -79.99 -7.32
N GLU A 61 5.64 -79.18 -7.32
CA GLU A 61 5.28 -78.34 -8.45
C GLU A 61 6.24 -77.14 -8.53
N ALA A 62 6.76 -76.84 -9.72
CA ALA A 62 7.74 -75.78 -9.95
C ALA A 62 7.28 -74.37 -9.53
N ARG A 63 5.96 -74.17 -9.38
CA ARG A 63 5.35 -72.90 -8.98
C ARG A 63 5.26 -72.72 -7.47
N THR A 64 5.56 -73.76 -6.69
CA THR A 64 5.51 -73.70 -5.22
C THR A 64 6.56 -72.72 -4.70
N PRO A 65 6.19 -71.75 -3.83
CA PRO A 65 7.16 -70.85 -3.21
C PRO A 65 8.26 -71.64 -2.47
N ILE A 66 9.51 -71.20 -2.57
CA ILE A 66 10.68 -71.87 -1.95
C ILE A 66 10.48 -72.06 -0.43
N LEU A 67 9.80 -71.12 0.23
CA LEU A 67 9.48 -71.21 1.66
C LEU A 67 8.45 -72.30 1.98
N ASP A 68 7.45 -72.47 1.12
CA ASP A 68 6.44 -73.51 1.30
C ASP A 68 7.01 -74.87 0.94
N PHE A 69 7.88 -74.92 -0.07
CA PHE A 69 8.65 -76.11 -0.42
C PHE A 69 9.58 -76.54 0.74
N THR A 70 10.34 -75.62 1.33
CA THR A 70 11.18 -75.93 2.50
C THR A 70 10.36 -76.41 3.70
N LYS A 71 9.23 -75.76 4.01
CA LYS A 71 8.30 -76.23 5.06
C LYS A 71 7.77 -77.64 4.78
N GLN A 72 7.36 -77.91 3.55
CA GLN A 72 6.84 -79.21 3.14
C GLN A 72 7.90 -80.32 3.30
N VAL A 73 9.15 -80.03 2.98
CA VAL A 73 10.27 -80.97 3.15
C VAL A 73 10.62 -81.17 4.63
N LEU A 74 10.65 -80.10 5.43
CA LEU A 74 10.99 -80.16 6.86
C LEU A 74 9.92 -80.84 7.72
N ASN A 75 8.65 -80.82 7.30
CA ASN A 75 7.54 -81.46 8.01
C ASN A 75 7.40 -82.97 7.71
N ASN A 76 8.18 -83.52 6.79
CA ASN A 76 8.22 -84.95 6.50
C ASN A 76 9.14 -85.70 7.49
N LYS A 77 9.18 -87.04 7.42
CA LYS A 77 10.01 -87.85 8.34
C LYS A 77 11.48 -87.48 8.17
N ILE A 78 12.28 -87.56 9.25
CA ILE A 78 13.73 -87.27 9.23
C ILE A 78 14.47 -88.09 8.14
N SER A 79 13.98 -89.30 7.83
CA SER A 79 14.48 -90.15 6.75
C SER A 79 14.31 -89.59 5.34
N ASP A 80 13.38 -88.65 5.13
CA ASP A 80 13.05 -88.05 3.84
C ASP A 80 13.88 -86.78 3.55
N ILE A 81 14.61 -86.26 4.53
CA ILE A 81 15.46 -85.07 4.39
C ILE A 81 16.62 -85.29 3.41
N ASN A 82 17.04 -86.54 3.20
CA ASN A 82 18.11 -86.89 2.26
C ASN A 82 17.60 -87.35 0.88
N LYS A 83 16.28 -87.49 0.70
CA LYS A 83 15.70 -87.94 -0.56
C LYS A 83 15.72 -86.82 -1.58
N SER A 84 15.87 -87.19 -2.85
CA SER A 84 15.70 -86.23 -3.93
C SER A 84 14.26 -86.02 -4.32
N PHE A 85 14.03 -84.81 -4.81
CA PHE A 85 12.72 -84.31 -5.19
C PHE A 85 12.62 -84.32 -6.70
N ILE A 86 11.46 -84.75 -7.19
CA ILE A 86 11.11 -84.60 -8.59
C ILE A 86 10.36 -83.28 -8.73
N ILE A 87 10.87 -82.40 -9.59
CA ILE A 87 10.21 -81.15 -9.94
C ILE A 87 9.30 -81.40 -11.13
N THR A 88 8.05 -80.99 -10.98
CA THR A 88 7.01 -81.14 -12.01
C THR A 88 6.43 -79.79 -12.42
N HIS A 89 5.96 -79.68 -13.66
CA HIS A 89 5.13 -78.57 -14.12
C HIS A 89 3.86 -79.16 -14.76
N ASN A 90 2.68 -78.86 -14.22
CA ASN A 90 1.43 -79.47 -14.67
C ASN A 90 1.51 -81.02 -14.71
N GLN A 91 2.06 -81.63 -13.66
CA GLN A 91 2.31 -83.08 -13.55
C GLN A 91 3.35 -83.68 -14.52
N GLN A 92 3.95 -82.87 -15.40
CA GLN A 92 5.03 -83.32 -16.29
C GLN A 92 6.39 -83.18 -15.62
N TYR A 93 7.26 -84.16 -15.82
CA TYR A 93 8.64 -84.10 -15.34
C TYR A 93 9.42 -82.96 -16.00
N ILE A 94 10.04 -82.11 -15.19
CA ILE A 94 10.92 -81.04 -15.67
C ILE A 94 12.35 -81.10 -15.12
N GLY A 95 12.57 -81.83 -14.02
CA GLY A 95 13.89 -82.00 -13.45
C GLY A 95 13.88 -82.68 -12.09
N THR A 96 15.07 -82.93 -11.54
CA THR A 96 15.27 -83.40 -10.17
C THR A 96 16.09 -82.39 -9.38
N ALA A 97 15.80 -82.24 -8.10
CA ALA A 97 16.60 -81.43 -7.18
C ALA A 97 16.92 -82.21 -5.91
N THR A 98 18.03 -81.83 -5.29
CA THR A 98 18.46 -82.37 -4.00
C THR A 98 18.09 -81.43 -2.84
N PRO A 99 18.09 -81.93 -1.60
CA PRO A 99 18.02 -81.09 -0.40
C PRO A 99 19.09 -79.98 -0.38
N PHE A 100 20.28 -80.23 -0.93
CA PHE A 100 21.33 -79.23 -1.05
C PHE A 100 20.96 -78.10 -2.03
N ASP A 101 20.34 -78.44 -3.16
CA ASP A 101 19.81 -77.44 -4.11
C ASP A 101 18.74 -76.58 -3.46
N LEU A 102 17.84 -77.20 -2.68
CA LEU A 102 16.80 -76.48 -1.93
C LEU A 102 17.40 -75.55 -0.86
N MET A 103 18.39 -76.01 -0.08
CA MET A 103 19.11 -75.17 0.88
C MET A 103 19.81 -73.99 0.20
N ARG A 104 20.47 -74.23 -0.93
CA ARG A 104 21.14 -73.19 -1.72
C ARG A 104 20.12 -72.17 -2.25
N MET A 105 19.00 -72.62 -2.81
CA MET A 105 17.92 -71.75 -3.28
C MET A 105 17.29 -70.95 -2.13
N SER A 106 17.05 -71.58 -0.98
CA SER A 106 16.52 -70.92 0.22
C SER A 106 17.50 -69.90 0.78
N TYR A 107 18.80 -70.20 0.81
CA TYR A 107 19.84 -69.29 1.27
C TYR A 107 19.94 -68.05 0.36
N VAL A 108 19.98 -68.26 -0.96
CA VAL A 108 19.98 -67.16 -1.94
C VAL A 108 18.70 -66.32 -1.85
N HIS A 109 17.55 -66.96 -1.67
CA HIS A 109 16.27 -66.26 -1.50
C HIS A 109 16.24 -65.44 -0.21
N SER A 110 16.73 -66.00 0.90
CA SER A 110 16.85 -65.32 2.20
C SER A 110 17.77 -64.10 2.11
N ASN A 111 18.96 -64.24 1.53
CA ASN A 111 19.89 -63.12 1.33
C ASN A 111 19.26 -62.01 0.47
N ARG A 112 18.56 -62.39 -0.62
CA ARG A 112 17.87 -61.42 -1.47
C ARG A 112 16.76 -60.66 -0.73
N ILE A 113 16.01 -61.35 0.14
CA ILE A 113 15.01 -60.71 1.01
C ILE A 113 15.70 -59.76 1.98
N SER A 114 16.78 -60.18 2.65
CA SER A 114 17.56 -59.36 3.57
C SER A 114 18.11 -58.10 2.91
N ASP A 115 18.72 -58.22 1.73
CA ASP A 115 19.24 -57.07 0.97
C ASP A 115 18.11 -56.09 0.57
N THR A 116 16.97 -56.64 0.15
CA THR A 116 15.79 -55.83 -0.23
C THR A 116 15.20 -55.12 0.99
N LEU A 117 15.08 -55.80 2.13
CA LEU A 117 14.61 -55.23 3.39
C LEU A 117 15.58 -54.17 3.89
N GLN A 118 16.89 -54.42 3.85
CA GLN A 118 17.91 -53.44 4.26
C GLN A 118 17.84 -52.18 3.40
N THR A 119 17.70 -52.34 2.08
CA THR A 119 17.54 -51.21 1.16
C THR A 119 16.27 -50.42 1.45
N ARG A 120 15.13 -51.09 1.65
CA ARG A 120 13.85 -50.44 1.99
C ARG A 120 13.91 -49.72 3.33
N THR A 121 14.51 -50.34 4.36
CA THR A 121 14.69 -49.74 5.68
C THR A 121 15.60 -48.51 5.61
N ARG A 122 16.65 -48.55 4.78
CA ARG A 122 17.51 -47.38 4.54
C ARG A 122 16.73 -46.24 3.88
N THR A 123 16.00 -46.53 2.80
CA THR A 123 15.16 -45.52 2.13
C THR A 123 14.11 -44.96 3.08
N LEU A 124 13.49 -45.79 3.92
CA LEU A 124 12.53 -45.35 4.93
C LEU A 124 13.17 -44.37 5.93
N HIS A 125 14.34 -44.70 6.48
CA HIS A 125 15.07 -43.77 7.37
C HIS A 125 15.44 -42.46 6.67
N GLU A 126 15.92 -42.51 5.43
CA GLU A 126 16.22 -41.31 4.65
C GLU A 126 14.97 -40.45 4.43
N THR A 127 13.82 -41.05 4.16
CA THR A 127 12.54 -40.32 4.04
C THR A 127 12.04 -39.77 5.37
N LEU A 128 12.16 -40.51 6.47
CA LEU A 128 11.78 -40.04 7.80
C LEU A 128 12.63 -38.85 8.25
N ASN A 129 13.94 -38.90 7.99
CA ASN A 129 14.83 -37.76 8.25
C ASN A 129 14.44 -36.52 7.44
N LYS A 130 14.12 -36.69 6.15
CA LYS A 130 13.62 -35.58 5.31
C LYS A 130 12.31 -35.00 5.84
N ILE A 131 11.37 -35.84 6.28
CA ILE A 131 10.11 -35.39 6.89
C ILE A 131 10.41 -34.63 8.18
N GLN A 132 11.28 -35.14 9.05
CA GLN A 132 11.64 -34.47 10.31
C GLN A 132 12.27 -33.09 10.08
N THR A 133 13.19 -32.97 9.11
CA THR A 133 13.77 -31.67 8.73
C THR A 133 12.70 -30.72 8.18
N ALA A 134 11.82 -31.20 7.28
CA ALA A 134 10.74 -30.38 6.73
C ALA A 134 9.77 -29.91 7.82
N THR A 135 9.37 -30.79 8.73
CA THR A 135 8.52 -30.47 9.89
C THR A 135 9.16 -29.42 10.79
N HIS A 136 10.46 -29.53 11.06
CA HIS A 136 11.20 -28.53 11.85
C HIS A 136 11.25 -27.17 11.14
N SER A 137 11.48 -27.14 9.83
CA SER A 137 11.44 -25.91 9.03
C SER A 137 10.06 -25.27 9.03
N ILE A 138 8.98 -26.05 8.82
CA ILE A 138 7.60 -25.54 8.87
C ILE A 138 7.27 -24.95 10.25
N ASN A 139 7.71 -25.60 11.33
CA ASN A 139 7.49 -25.11 12.69
C ASN A 139 8.15 -23.74 12.93
N THR A 140 9.40 -23.59 12.48
CA THR A 140 10.14 -22.33 12.60
C THR A 140 9.50 -21.24 11.77
N GLU A 141 9.14 -21.54 10.51
CA GLU A 141 8.49 -20.57 9.62
C GLU A 141 7.11 -20.14 10.14
N SER A 142 6.35 -21.08 10.72
CA SER A 142 5.05 -20.77 11.34
C SER A 142 5.17 -19.86 12.56
N ARG A 143 6.27 -19.96 13.33
CA ARG A 143 6.56 -19.03 14.43
C ARG A 143 6.90 -17.64 13.91
N ASN A 144 7.78 -17.55 12.91
CA ASN A 144 8.13 -16.29 12.29
C ASN A 144 6.89 -15.57 11.72
N LEU A 145 6.02 -16.31 11.01
CA LEU A 145 4.76 -15.78 10.50
C LEU A 145 3.84 -15.26 11.61
N LYS A 146 3.80 -15.93 12.76
CA LYS A 146 2.99 -15.48 13.90
C LYS A 146 3.55 -14.18 14.51
N ASP A 147 4.86 -14.09 14.69
CA ASP A 147 5.53 -12.89 15.19
C ASP A 147 5.34 -11.69 14.23
N GLU A 148 5.44 -11.93 12.92
CA GLU A 148 5.17 -10.93 11.89
C GLU A 148 3.70 -10.49 11.88
N SER A 149 2.77 -11.42 12.06
CA SER A 149 1.33 -11.17 12.16
C SER A 149 0.98 -10.32 13.40
N GLU A 150 1.60 -10.60 14.55
CA GLU A 150 1.45 -9.78 15.77
C GLU A 150 2.00 -8.36 15.57
N THR A 151 3.16 -8.25 14.92
CA THR A 151 3.74 -6.94 14.57
C THR A 151 2.82 -6.17 13.61
N LEU A 152 2.24 -6.84 12.61
CA LEU A 152 1.28 -6.24 11.69
C LEU A 152 0.01 -5.80 12.41
N SER A 153 -0.49 -6.59 13.36
CA SER A 153 -1.62 -6.24 14.22
C SER A 153 -1.37 -4.95 15.01
N ALA A 154 -0.20 -4.85 15.66
CA ALA A 154 0.20 -3.65 16.39
C ALA A 154 0.27 -2.42 15.48
N ARG A 155 0.87 -2.56 14.29
CA ARG A 155 0.91 -1.49 13.28
C ARG A 155 -0.47 -1.07 12.81
N ASN A 156 -1.39 -2.00 12.56
CA ASN A 156 -2.77 -1.69 12.20
C ASN A 156 -3.50 -0.93 13.31
N SER A 157 -3.26 -1.28 14.58
CA SER A 157 -3.84 -0.56 15.73
C SER A 157 -3.38 0.90 15.77
N THR A 158 -2.08 1.15 15.63
CA THR A 158 -1.54 2.51 15.54
C THR A 158 -2.05 3.25 14.31
N GLN A 159 -2.14 2.58 13.16
CA GLN A 159 -2.72 3.15 11.94
C GLN A 159 -4.17 3.58 12.14
N ASN A 160 -4.99 2.79 12.83
CA ASN A 160 -6.36 3.18 13.17
C ASN A 160 -6.43 4.43 14.06
N GLN A 161 -5.52 4.59 15.01
CA GLN A 161 -5.44 5.80 15.83
C GLN A 161 -5.13 7.04 14.97
N HIS A 162 -4.13 6.95 14.09
CA HIS A 162 -3.80 8.03 13.16
C HIS A 162 -4.95 8.34 12.19
N LEU A 163 -5.70 7.33 11.78
CA LEU A 163 -6.86 7.54 10.92
C LEU A 163 -7.97 8.31 11.66
N LEU A 164 -8.24 7.98 12.92
CA LEU A 164 -9.22 8.68 13.74
C LEU A 164 -8.83 10.14 13.98
N GLU A 165 -7.55 10.38 14.29
CA GLU A 165 -7.03 11.74 14.47
C GLU A 165 -7.12 12.55 13.18
N SER A 166 -6.78 11.94 12.04
CA SER A 166 -6.86 12.59 10.73
C SER A 166 -8.30 12.95 10.34
N ASP A 167 -9.28 12.10 10.66
CA ASP A 167 -10.71 12.39 10.46
C ASP A 167 -11.15 13.63 11.28
N LEU A 168 -10.74 13.72 12.54
CA LEU A 168 -11.01 14.89 13.39
C LEU A 168 -10.34 16.16 12.82
N ARG A 169 -9.11 16.06 12.33
CA ARG A 169 -8.39 17.18 11.71
C ARG A 169 -9.04 17.63 10.40
N ILE A 170 -9.53 16.70 9.60
CA ILE A 170 -10.30 17.00 8.37
C ILE A 170 -11.58 17.76 8.73
N LYS A 171 -12.38 17.23 9.66
CA LYS A 171 -13.61 17.91 10.14
C LYS A 171 -13.34 19.31 10.66
N SER A 172 -12.29 19.48 11.47
CA SER A 172 -11.89 20.78 11.98
C SER A 172 -11.45 21.73 10.86
N THR A 173 -10.72 21.24 9.85
CA THR A 173 -10.31 22.03 8.69
C THR A 173 -11.52 22.48 7.88
N ILE A 174 -12.49 21.60 7.62
CA ILE A 174 -13.74 21.95 6.93
C ILE A 174 -14.45 23.10 7.66
N GLN A 175 -14.61 22.99 8.98
CA GLN A 175 -15.26 24.03 9.77
C GLN A 175 -14.50 25.37 9.70
N LYS A 176 -13.17 25.34 9.81
CA LYS A 176 -12.34 26.54 9.69
C LYS A 176 -12.44 27.19 8.31
N THR A 177 -12.47 26.39 7.24
CA THR A 177 -12.64 26.89 5.86
C THR A 177 -14.01 27.54 5.69
N GLU A 178 -15.08 26.96 6.26
CA GLU A 178 -16.42 27.56 6.23
C GLU A 178 -16.46 28.89 7.00
N ASP A 179 -15.91 28.93 8.21
CA ASP A 179 -15.80 30.16 9.00
C ASP A 179 -15.01 31.26 8.27
N GLN A 180 -13.95 30.88 7.55
CA GLN A 180 -13.17 31.78 6.72
C GLN A 180 -13.98 32.34 5.55
N ASN A 181 -14.81 31.51 4.90
CA ASN A 181 -15.69 31.95 3.81
C ASN A 181 -16.72 32.99 4.29
N VAL A 182 -17.35 32.75 5.44
CA VAL A 182 -18.29 33.70 6.04
C VAL A 182 -17.61 35.04 6.36
N LYS A 183 -16.42 35.00 6.98
CA LYS A 183 -15.64 36.22 7.28
C LYS A 183 -15.19 36.96 6.02
N MET A 184 -14.86 36.22 4.97
CA MET A 184 -14.51 36.80 3.67
C MET A 184 -15.71 37.51 3.05
N GLU A 185 -16.90 36.92 3.06
CA GLU A 185 -18.12 37.55 2.55
C GLU A 185 -18.42 38.87 3.29
N GLN A 186 -18.30 38.86 4.63
CA GLN A 186 -18.43 40.08 5.43
C GLN A 186 -17.40 41.15 5.05
N SER A 187 -16.14 40.74 4.86
CA SER A 187 -15.05 41.65 4.44
C SER A 187 -15.30 42.25 3.06
N ARG A 188 -15.85 41.46 2.13
CA ARG A 188 -16.26 41.94 0.81
C ARG A 188 -17.33 43.02 0.89
N ASN A 189 -18.32 42.84 1.76
CA ASN A 189 -19.36 43.84 2.01
C ASN A 189 -18.77 45.15 2.55
N TYR A 190 -17.84 45.08 3.51
CA TYR A 190 -17.14 46.27 4.02
C TYR A 190 -16.37 47.00 2.93
N VAL A 191 -15.69 46.28 2.04
CA VAL A 191 -14.94 46.88 0.93
C VAL A 191 -15.87 47.52 -0.10
N GLN A 192 -17.04 46.91 -0.38
CA GLN A 192 -18.06 47.52 -1.23
C GLN A 192 -18.61 48.82 -0.62
N HIS A 193 -18.91 48.82 0.68
CA HIS A 193 -19.35 50.03 1.38
C HIS A 193 -18.26 51.11 1.36
N ALA A 194 -17.01 50.77 1.62
CA ALA A 194 -15.88 51.70 1.54
C ALA A 194 -15.75 52.30 0.12
N SER A 195 -15.83 51.46 -0.93
CA SER A 195 -15.79 51.90 -2.33
C SER A 195 -16.87 52.93 -2.63
N ARG A 196 -18.11 52.69 -2.16
CA ARG A 196 -19.23 53.61 -2.33
C ARG A 196 -18.97 54.94 -1.62
N SER A 197 -18.57 54.91 -0.35
CA SER A 197 -18.28 56.12 0.42
C SER A 197 -17.15 56.96 -0.19
N ILE A 198 -16.14 56.31 -0.77
CA ILE A 198 -15.05 57.01 -1.46
C ILE A 198 -15.56 57.69 -2.74
N ARG A 199 -16.39 57.01 -3.55
CA ARG A 199 -16.99 57.63 -4.76
C ARG A 199 -17.83 58.85 -4.41
N GLU A 200 -18.69 58.73 -3.39
CA GLU A 200 -19.48 59.87 -2.89
C GLU A 200 -18.59 61.02 -2.38
N SER A 201 -17.44 60.69 -1.79
CA SER A 201 -16.47 61.71 -1.35
C SER A 201 -15.81 62.42 -2.54
N CYS A 202 -15.46 61.69 -3.61
CA CYS A 202 -14.95 62.28 -4.85
C CYS A 202 -15.97 63.21 -5.50
N GLU A 203 -17.25 62.83 -5.56
CA GLU A 203 -18.31 63.68 -6.08
C GLU A 203 -18.44 64.99 -5.28
N LYS A 204 -18.41 64.91 -3.94
CA LYS A 204 -18.46 66.09 -3.07
C LYS A 204 -17.24 67.01 -3.21
N ILE A 205 -16.05 66.44 -3.41
CA ILE A 205 -14.83 67.24 -3.67
C ILE A 205 -14.97 67.97 -5.00
N ASN A 206 -15.42 67.30 -6.06
CA ASN A 206 -15.61 67.93 -7.36
C ASN A 206 -16.65 69.07 -7.31
N ASP A 207 -17.77 68.88 -6.62
CA ASP A 207 -18.77 69.94 -6.38
C ASP A 207 -18.17 71.11 -5.57
N THR A 208 -17.31 70.83 -4.60
CA THR A 208 -16.62 71.85 -3.80
C THR A 208 -15.63 72.67 -4.65
N ILE A 209 -14.87 72.01 -5.54
CA ILE A 209 -13.97 72.68 -6.49
C ILE A 209 -14.78 73.61 -7.42
N GLU A 210 -15.93 73.16 -7.92
CA GLU A 210 -16.80 73.99 -8.76
C GLU A 210 -17.33 75.22 -8.01
N LYS A 211 -17.70 75.06 -6.72
CA LYS A 211 -18.11 76.17 -5.86
C LYS A 211 -16.97 77.18 -5.64
N PHE A 212 -15.76 76.72 -5.36
CA PHE A 212 -14.60 77.61 -5.23
C PHE A 212 -14.29 78.36 -6.52
N LYS A 213 -14.44 77.72 -7.68
CA LYS A 213 -14.32 78.39 -8.98
C LYS A 213 -15.31 79.55 -9.12
N LYS A 214 -16.60 79.33 -8.79
CA LYS A 214 -17.63 80.39 -8.82
C LYS A 214 -17.32 81.54 -7.84
N ILE A 215 -16.80 81.25 -6.65
CA ILE A 215 -16.40 82.28 -5.68
C ILE A 215 -15.18 83.06 -6.18
N SER A 216 -14.23 82.40 -6.84
CA SER A 216 -13.07 83.05 -7.45
C SER A 216 -13.48 84.03 -8.56
N GLU A 217 -14.39 83.61 -9.45
CA GLU A 217 -14.99 84.45 -10.50
C GLU A 217 -15.71 85.67 -9.90
N ALA A 218 -16.55 85.46 -8.88
CA ALA A 218 -17.23 86.56 -8.18
C ALA A 218 -16.25 87.53 -7.50
N SER A 219 -15.15 87.02 -6.95
CA SER A 219 -14.12 87.85 -6.30
C SER A 219 -13.35 88.70 -7.31
N ASP A 220 -13.07 88.17 -8.50
CA ASP A 220 -12.49 88.93 -9.61
C ASP A 220 -13.40 90.08 -10.07
N ASP A 221 -14.71 89.82 -10.17
CA ASP A 221 -15.70 90.86 -10.50
C ASP A 221 -15.78 91.95 -9.43
N ILE A 222 -15.75 91.59 -8.13
CA ILE A 222 -15.65 92.58 -7.05
C ILE A 222 -14.35 93.39 -7.19
N GLY A 223 -13.23 92.75 -7.53
CA GLY A 223 -11.96 93.42 -7.80
C GLY A 223 -12.07 94.49 -8.91
N LYS A 224 -12.78 94.18 -10.01
CA LYS A 224 -13.06 95.15 -11.09
C LYS A 224 -13.89 96.33 -10.59
N ILE A 225 -14.94 96.07 -9.80
CA ILE A 225 -15.80 97.12 -9.22
C ILE A 225 -14.99 98.03 -8.29
N LEU A 226 -14.11 97.48 -7.45
CA LEU A 226 -13.24 98.26 -6.55
C LEU A 226 -12.28 99.18 -7.33
N ASN A 227 -11.77 98.74 -8.47
CA ASN A 227 -10.93 99.59 -9.34
C ASN A 227 -11.72 100.75 -9.95
N ILE A 228 -12.98 100.53 -10.36
CA ILE A 228 -13.89 101.57 -10.84
C ILE A 228 -14.19 102.57 -9.71
N MET A 229 -14.56 102.08 -8.52
CA MET A 229 -14.83 102.93 -7.36
C MET A 229 -13.61 103.77 -6.95
N LYS A 230 -12.39 103.21 -7.04
CA LYS A 230 -11.15 103.96 -6.78
C LYS A 230 -10.97 105.09 -7.79
N SER A 231 -11.28 104.87 -9.06
CA SER A 231 -11.25 105.91 -10.09
C SER A 231 -12.28 107.01 -9.82
N ILE A 232 -13.51 106.64 -9.44
CA ILE A 232 -14.56 107.60 -9.06
C ILE A 232 -14.13 108.43 -7.85
N SER A 233 -13.60 107.78 -6.81
CA SER A 233 -13.10 108.46 -5.62
C SER A 233 -12.00 109.47 -5.96
N SER A 234 -11.06 109.10 -6.84
CA SER A 234 -10.01 110.01 -7.32
C SER A 234 -10.58 111.19 -8.11
N GLN A 235 -11.59 110.96 -8.96
CA GLN A 235 -12.29 112.04 -9.67
C GLN A 235 -12.99 113.00 -8.69
N ILE A 236 -13.64 112.48 -7.65
CA ILE A 236 -14.26 113.30 -6.58
C ILE A 236 -13.21 114.13 -5.85
N ASN A 237 -12.03 113.56 -5.56
CA ASN A 237 -10.92 114.31 -4.94
C ASN A 237 -10.47 115.48 -5.82
N ILE A 238 -10.31 115.25 -7.13
CA ILE A 238 -9.94 116.30 -8.09
C ILE A 238 -11.03 117.38 -8.16
N LEU A 239 -12.31 116.97 -8.17
CA LEU A 239 -13.44 117.90 -8.16
C LEU A 239 -13.44 118.77 -6.88
N GLY A 240 -13.16 118.16 -5.73
CA GLY A 240 -12.99 118.86 -4.45
C GLY A 240 -11.82 119.84 -4.47
N ILE A 241 -10.67 119.46 -5.04
CA ILE A 241 -9.52 120.37 -5.23
C ILE A 241 -9.91 121.57 -6.09
N ASN A 242 -10.57 121.34 -7.23
CA ASN A 242 -11.02 122.41 -8.12
C ASN A 242 -12.00 123.35 -7.40
N ALA A 243 -12.92 122.81 -6.59
CA ALA A 243 -13.84 123.61 -5.78
C ALA A 243 -13.13 124.42 -4.68
N THR A 244 -12.08 123.87 -4.04
CA THR A 244 -11.25 124.62 -3.08
C THR A 244 -10.52 125.79 -3.76
N ILE A 245 -9.99 125.57 -4.97
CA ILE A 245 -9.30 126.60 -5.75
C ILE A 245 -10.28 127.73 -6.11
N GLU A 246 -11.47 127.40 -6.61
CA GLU A 246 -12.45 128.40 -7.01
C GLU A 246 -13.03 129.16 -5.81
N ALA A 247 -13.22 128.48 -4.67
CA ALA A 247 -13.60 129.12 -3.42
C ALA A 247 -12.53 130.12 -2.94
N ALA A 248 -11.24 129.78 -3.02
CA ALA A 248 -10.15 130.71 -2.69
C ALA A 248 -10.13 131.94 -3.62
N LYS A 249 -10.56 131.78 -4.88
CA LYS A 249 -10.60 132.82 -5.90
C LYS A 249 -11.74 133.83 -5.69
N ALA A 250 -12.85 133.41 -5.07
CA ALA A 250 -14.05 134.22 -4.87
C ALA A 250 -14.04 135.14 -3.63
N GLY A 251 -13.00 135.11 -2.80
CA GLY A 251 -12.82 136.07 -1.70
C GLY A 251 -13.78 135.89 -0.50
N SER A 252 -14.19 136.99 0.15
CA SER A 252 -14.90 136.96 1.45
C SER A 252 -16.30 136.30 1.44
N GLY A 253 -16.94 136.13 0.27
CA GLY A 253 -18.27 135.52 0.13
C GLY A 253 -18.30 133.99 0.01
N SER A 254 -17.15 133.32 -0.10
CA SER A 254 -17.05 131.88 -0.43
C SER A 254 -16.62 130.99 0.74
N ALA A 255 -16.54 131.52 1.97
CA ALA A 255 -16.06 130.78 3.14
C ALA A 255 -16.82 129.46 3.38
N GLY A 256 -18.15 129.42 3.17
CA GLY A 256 -18.95 128.19 3.26
C GLY A 256 -18.62 127.17 2.17
N PHE A 257 -18.34 127.62 0.95
CA PHE A 257 -17.96 126.74 -0.17
C PHE A 257 -16.57 126.11 0.03
N ALA A 258 -15.63 126.86 0.62
CA ALA A 258 -14.31 126.33 0.94
C ALA A 258 -14.37 125.19 1.97
N VAL A 259 -15.22 125.31 2.99
CA VAL A 259 -15.44 124.25 4.00
C VAL A 259 -16.05 122.99 3.36
N VAL A 260 -17.09 123.15 2.53
CA VAL A 260 -17.71 122.03 1.81
C VAL A 260 -16.71 121.34 0.87
N ALA A 261 -15.89 122.10 0.13
CA ALA A 261 -14.87 121.53 -0.75
C ALA A 261 -13.80 120.73 0.02
N GLN A 262 -13.39 121.22 1.19
CA GLN A 262 -12.45 120.50 2.06
C GLN A 262 -13.06 119.22 2.64
N GLU A 263 -14.35 119.24 2.99
CA GLU A 263 -15.08 118.06 3.46
C GLU A 263 -15.21 116.99 2.36
N ILE A 264 -15.52 117.40 1.12
CA ILE A 264 -15.55 116.52 -0.06
C ILE A 264 -14.19 115.84 -0.27
N ARG A 265 -13.09 116.58 -0.16
CA ARG A 265 -11.73 116.02 -0.25
C ARG A 265 -11.45 115.01 0.86
N ASN A 266 -11.82 115.34 2.09
CA ASN A 266 -11.61 114.44 3.22
C ASN A 266 -12.42 113.15 3.07
N LEU A 267 -13.69 113.25 2.66
CA LEU A 267 -14.57 112.11 2.41
C LEU A 267 -14.03 111.21 1.27
N SER A 268 -13.54 111.80 0.17
CA SER A 268 -12.91 111.07 -0.92
C SER A 268 -11.62 110.36 -0.48
N ARG A 269 -10.78 110.98 0.36
CA ARG A 269 -9.59 110.34 0.93
C ARG A 269 -9.98 109.14 1.80
N MET A 270 -10.93 109.32 2.71
CA MET A 270 -11.44 108.22 3.56
C MET A 270 -12.05 107.08 2.74
N THR A 271 -12.75 107.42 1.65
CA THR A 271 -13.31 106.43 0.71
C THR A 271 -12.19 105.66 0.02
N SER A 272 -11.15 106.34 -0.45
CA SER A 272 -9.99 105.71 -1.11
C SER A 272 -9.25 104.74 -0.18
N ASP A 273 -9.03 105.12 1.07
CA ASP A 273 -8.40 104.26 2.08
C ASP A 273 -9.26 103.02 2.38
N SER A 274 -10.59 103.20 2.47
CA SER A 274 -11.54 102.09 2.69
C SER A 274 -11.59 101.13 1.50
N LEU A 275 -11.56 101.67 0.27
CA LEU A 275 -11.48 100.88 -0.96
C LEU A 275 -10.15 100.10 -1.03
N LEU A 276 -9.03 100.68 -0.60
CA LEU A 276 -7.75 100.00 -0.55
C LEU A 276 -7.77 98.82 0.42
N ARG A 277 -8.31 99.02 1.62
CA ARG A 277 -8.51 97.95 2.61
C ARG A 277 -9.40 96.82 2.08
N THR A 278 -10.50 97.17 1.42
CA THR A 278 -11.41 96.19 0.81
C THR A 278 -10.73 95.42 -0.31
N LYS A 279 -9.93 96.09 -1.15
CA LYS A 279 -9.14 95.43 -2.21
C LYS A 279 -8.16 94.42 -1.64
N ASN A 280 -7.48 94.75 -0.55
CA ASN A 280 -6.56 93.81 0.10
C ASN A 280 -7.30 92.60 0.69
N LEU A 281 -8.49 92.78 1.26
CA LEU A 281 -9.34 91.68 1.74
C LEU A 281 -9.80 90.75 0.61
N ILE A 282 -10.15 91.31 -0.56
CA ILE A 282 -10.52 90.52 -1.74
C ILE A 282 -9.32 89.74 -2.29
N ALA A 283 -8.14 90.37 -2.37
CA ALA A 283 -6.91 89.69 -2.79
C ALA A 283 -6.55 88.54 -1.84
N TYR A 284 -6.67 88.76 -0.53
CA TYR A 284 -6.50 87.70 0.47
C TYR A 284 -7.53 86.56 0.30
N SER A 285 -8.79 86.90 0.00
CA SER A 285 -9.83 85.90 -0.24
C SER A 285 -9.53 85.05 -1.49
N GLN A 286 -9.04 85.67 -2.57
CA GLN A 286 -8.63 84.96 -3.78
C GLN A 286 -7.48 83.98 -3.53
N ASP A 287 -6.46 84.41 -2.78
CA ASP A 287 -5.33 83.56 -2.38
C ASP A 287 -5.78 82.35 -1.52
N ALA A 288 -6.65 82.60 -0.55
CA ALA A 288 -7.24 81.55 0.28
C ALA A 288 -8.08 80.55 -0.53
N ILE A 289 -8.85 81.02 -1.51
CA ILE A 289 -9.63 80.17 -2.42
C ILE A 289 -8.70 79.32 -3.29
N SER A 290 -7.62 79.90 -3.84
CA SER A 290 -6.63 79.17 -4.63
C SER A 290 -6.02 78.03 -3.83
N THR A 291 -5.54 78.33 -2.61
CA THR A 291 -4.95 77.34 -1.70
C THR A 291 -5.95 76.23 -1.33
N CYS A 292 -7.22 76.59 -1.12
CA CYS A 292 -8.28 75.59 -0.89
C CYS A 292 -8.53 74.71 -2.11
N SER A 293 -8.52 75.29 -3.32
CA SER A 293 -8.69 74.53 -4.57
C SER A 293 -7.56 73.54 -4.79
N ASP A 294 -6.31 73.95 -4.54
CA ASP A 294 -5.13 73.09 -4.64
C ASP A 294 -5.23 71.92 -3.64
N SER A 295 -5.59 72.22 -2.37
CA SER A 295 -5.80 71.20 -1.33
C SER A 295 -6.91 70.21 -1.68
N MET A 296 -7.99 70.67 -2.34
CA MET A 296 -9.08 69.80 -2.80
C MET A 296 -8.63 68.90 -3.95
N ASN A 297 -7.79 69.40 -4.86
CA ASN A 297 -7.21 68.60 -5.94
C ASN A 297 -6.29 67.49 -5.40
N ASP A 298 -5.44 67.81 -4.42
CA ASP A 298 -4.58 66.83 -3.75
C ASP A 298 -5.40 65.74 -3.03
N ASN A 299 -6.50 66.14 -2.35
CA ASN A 299 -7.43 65.20 -1.75
C ASN A 299 -8.10 64.30 -2.80
N SER A 300 -8.49 64.85 -3.96
CA SER A 300 -9.05 64.08 -5.07
C SER A 300 -8.08 63.02 -5.58
N GLN A 301 -6.81 63.37 -5.77
CA GLN A 301 -5.76 62.44 -6.19
C GLN A 301 -5.51 61.35 -5.14
N THR A 302 -5.54 61.70 -3.86
CA THR A 302 -5.41 60.74 -2.76
C THR A 302 -6.57 59.74 -2.77
N LEU A 303 -7.81 60.19 -2.91
CA LEU A 303 -8.97 59.31 -3.01
C LEU A 303 -8.90 58.39 -4.24
N ALA A 304 -8.42 58.88 -5.38
CA ALA A 304 -8.21 58.06 -6.57
C ALA A 304 -7.21 56.91 -6.31
N GLY A 305 -6.14 57.18 -5.56
CA GLY A 305 -5.22 56.13 -5.09
C GLY A 305 -5.91 55.08 -4.20
N ILE A 306 -6.79 55.51 -3.29
CA ILE A 306 -7.55 54.60 -2.43
C ILE A 306 -8.50 53.72 -3.25
N ILE A 307 -9.17 54.26 -4.27
CA ILE A 307 -10.02 53.47 -5.19
C ILE A 307 -9.21 52.34 -5.84
N HIS A 308 -7.99 52.64 -6.31
CA HIS A 308 -7.11 51.62 -6.89
C HIS A 308 -6.75 50.51 -5.89
N HIS A 309 -6.50 50.86 -4.62
CA HIS A 309 -6.26 49.86 -3.57
C HIS A 309 -7.51 49.00 -3.28
N VAL A 310 -8.69 49.62 -3.25
CA VAL A 310 -9.97 48.92 -3.05
C VAL A 310 -10.26 47.92 -4.20
N GLU A 311 -9.92 48.28 -5.44
CA GLU A 311 -10.03 47.37 -6.59
C GLU A 311 -9.07 46.19 -6.48
N LYS A 312 -7.83 46.42 -6.05
CA LYS A 312 -6.87 45.34 -5.77
C LYS A 312 -7.37 44.39 -4.70
N ILE A 313 -7.88 44.91 -3.58
CA ILE A 313 -8.47 44.09 -2.50
C ILE A 313 -9.66 43.28 -3.04
N SER A 314 -10.51 43.89 -3.87
CA SER A 314 -11.65 43.20 -4.48
C SER A 314 -11.22 42.04 -5.39
N ARG A 315 -10.11 42.20 -6.12
CA ARG A 315 -9.52 41.11 -6.93
C ARG A 315 -8.96 40.00 -6.04
N SER A 316 -8.25 40.33 -4.96
CA SER A 316 -7.74 39.34 -4.01
C SER A 316 -8.85 38.51 -3.37
N PHE A 317 -10.03 39.08 -3.11
CA PHE A 317 -11.17 38.30 -2.64
C PHE A 317 -11.68 37.29 -3.66
N LYS A 318 -11.63 37.63 -4.96
CA LYS A 318 -12.01 36.68 -6.02
C LYS A 318 -11.03 35.51 -6.10
N GLU A 319 -9.72 35.80 -6.03
CA GLU A 319 -8.68 34.76 -6.00
C GLU A 319 -8.81 33.86 -4.76
N PHE A 320 -9.16 34.44 -3.61
CA PHE A 320 -9.42 33.67 -2.38
C PHE A 320 -10.64 32.76 -2.53
N GLU A 321 -11.73 33.25 -3.13
CA GLU A 321 -12.94 32.46 -3.40
C GLU A 321 -12.62 31.23 -4.28
N GLU A 322 -11.86 31.43 -5.35
CA GLU A 322 -11.37 30.35 -6.22
C GLU A 322 -10.49 29.35 -5.45
N THR A 323 -9.57 29.85 -4.61
CA THR A 323 -8.69 29.02 -3.79
C THR A 323 -9.47 28.22 -2.74
N SER A 324 -10.47 28.83 -2.10
CA SER A 324 -11.30 28.18 -1.09
C SER A 324 -12.16 27.06 -1.69
N LEU A 325 -12.69 27.25 -2.89
CA LEU A 325 -13.39 26.19 -3.64
C LEU A 325 -12.46 25.02 -3.97
N ALA A 326 -11.24 25.31 -4.44
CA ALA A 326 -10.23 24.28 -4.70
C ALA A 326 -9.87 23.51 -3.41
N GLN A 327 -9.66 24.22 -2.30
CA GLN A 327 -9.34 23.63 -1.01
C GLN A 327 -10.47 22.70 -0.51
N LYS A 328 -11.73 23.06 -0.71
CA LYS A 328 -12.87 22.20 -0.37
C LYS A 328 -12.85 20.89 -1.15
N GLU A 329 -12.51 20.95 -2.44
CA GLU A 329 -12.40 19.76 -3.27
C GLU A 329 -11.23 18.87 -2.85
N GLU A 330 -10.06 19.44 -2.55
CA GLU A 330 -8.92 18.69 -2.02
C GLU A 330 -9.24 18.00 -0.68
N ILE A 331 -9.99 18.68 0.20
CA ILE A 331 -10.43 18.08 1.47
C ILE A 331 -11.39 16.90 1.23
N ASN A 332 -12.29 17.00 0.25
CA ASN A 332 -13.17 15.88 -0.12
C ASN A 332 -12.35 14.68 -0.64
N GLN A 333 -11.31 14.93 -1.44
CA GLN A 333 -10.41 13.88 -1.94
C GLN A 333 -9.63 13.23 -0.79
N LEU A 334 -9.11 14.02 0.15
CA LEU A 334 -8.47 13.50 1.36
C LEU A 334 -9.42 12.61 2.17
N HIS A 335 -10.68 13.02 2.33
CA HIS A 335 -11.67 12.21 3.01
C HIS A 335 -11.93 10.87 2.28
N GLN A 336 -11.98 10.84 0.95
CA GLN A 336 -12.11 9.59 0.20
C GLN A 336 -10.88 8.67 0.36
N ILE A 337 -9.67 9.23 0.37
CA ILE A 337 -8.43 8.48 0.61
C ILE A 337 -8.45 7.87 2.01
N MET A 338 -8.89 8.63 3.01
CA MET A 338 -9.05 8.17 4.39
C MET A 338 -10.01 6.98 4.51
N GLN A 339 -11.14 7.01 3.80
CA GLN A 339 -12.07 5.88 3.75
C GLN A 339 -11.43 4.63 3.12
N LYS A 340 -10.65 4.80 2.04
CA LYS A 340 -9.91 3.69 1.41
C LYS A 340 -8.85 3.11 2.35
N LEU A 341 -8.12 3.95 3.07
CA LEU A 341 -7.14 3.51 4.06
C LEU A 341 -7.81 2.74 5.19
N ASN A 342 -8.95 3.22 5.69
CA ASN A 342 -9.70 2.52 6.73
C ASN A 342 -10.16 1.12 6.27
N ALA A 343 -10.69 1.01 5.05
CA ALA A 343 -11.05 -0.29 4.45
C ALA A 343 -9.83 -1.22 4.29
N SER A 344 -8.68 -0.67 3.90
CA SER A 344 -7.43 -1.43 3.82
C SER A 344 -6.95 -1.91 5.19
N THR A 345 -7.02 -1.08 6.23
CA THR A 345 -6.66 -1.47 7.60
C THR A 345 -7.59 -2.58 8.12
N ALA A 346 -8.89 -2.49 7.82
CA ALA A 346 -9.85 -3.54 8.17
C ALA A 346 -9.51 -4.87 7.50
N LYS A 347 -9.17 -4.85 6.21
CA LYS A 347 -8.72 -6.05 5.48
C LYS A 347 -7.40 -6.61 6.01
N ASN A 348 -6.47 -5.75 6.44
CA ASN A 348 -5.24 -6.21 7.07
C ASN A 348 -5.53 -6.93 8.39
N ASN A 349 -6.48 -6.46 9.19
CA ASN A 349 -6.89 -7.13 10.43
C ASN A 349 -7.52 -8.51 10.16
N GLU A 350 -8.35 -8.63 9.11
CA GLU A 350 -8.86 -9.93 8.67
C GLU A 350 -7.71 -10.86 8.24
N THR A 351 -6.73 -10.33 7.51
CA THR A 351 -5.55 -11.09 7.06
C THR A 351 -4.73 -11.58 8.25
N VAL A 352 -4.46 -10.72 9.23
CA VAL A 352 -3.78 -11.09 10.50
C VAL A 352 -4.52 -12.21 11.21
N HIS A 353 -5.86 -12.11 11.32
CA HIS A 353 -6.68 -13.14 11.94
C HIS A 353 -6.56 -14.49 11.22
N ASN A 354 -6.69 -14.47 9.89
CA ASN A 354 -6.57 -15.67 9.05
C ASN A 354 -5.16 -16.28 9.11
N THR A 355 -4.11 -15.47 9.06
CA THR A 355 -2.71 -15.92 9.18
C THR A 355 -2.46 -16.61 10.52
N ASN A 356 -2.97 -16.04 11.61
CA ASN A 356 -2.85 -16.66 12.93
C ASN A 356 -3.55 -18.02 13.00
N ALA A 357 -4.76 -18.12 12.44
CA ALA A 357 -5.49 -19.39 12.37
C ALA A 357 -4.76 -20.44 11.51
N ILE A 358 -4.13 -20.04 10.40
CA ILE A 358 -3.30 -20.94 9.58
C ILE A 358 -2.08 -21.41 10.37
N CYS A 359 -1.38 -20.51 11.07
CA CYS A 359 -0.21 -20.88 11.88
C CYS A 359 -0.59 -21.87 13.00
N ASP A 360 -1.73 -21.65 13.67
CA ASP A 360 -2.22 -22.57 14.71
C ASP A 360 -2.50 -23.98 14.16
N ASN A 361 -3.10 -24.08 12.98
CA ASN A 361 -3.30 -25.36 12.30
C ASN A 361 -1.97 -26.01 11.87
N LEU A 362 -1.00 -25.22 11.40
CA LEU A 362 0.34 -25.72 11.06
C LEU A 362 1.05 -26.29 12.29
N PHE A 363 0.96 -25.63 13.45
CA PHE A 363 1.52 -26.15 14.70
C PHE A 363 0.95 -27.51 15.08
N ILE A 364 -0.38 -27.69 14.94
CA ILE A 364 -1.05 -28.98 15.19
C ILE A 364 -0.51 -30.04 14.23
N ASN A 365 -0.54 -29.78 12.92
CA ASN A 365 -0.10 -30.73 11.90
C ASN A 365 1.38 -31.13 12.04
N VAL A 366 2.24 -30.16 12.35
CA VAL A 366 3.68 -30.37 12.63
C VAL A 366 3.86 -31.26 13.85
N SER A 367 3.11 -31.01 14.93
CA SER A 367 3.17 -31.81 16.15
C SER A 367 2.74 -33.27 15.89
N GLU A 368 1.66 -33.47 15.13
CA GLU A 368 1.20 -34.80 14.75
C GLU A 368 2.23 -35.54 13.88
N LEU A 369 2.81 -34.87 12.87
CA LEU A 369 3.86 -35.45 12.03
C LEU A 369 5.12 -35.80 12.82
N ALA A 370 5.51 -34.97 13.79
CA ALA A 370 6.64 -35.24 14.69
C ALA A 370 6.37 -36.48 15.56
N GLN A 371 5.13 -36.66 16.03
CA GLN A 371 4.73 -37.84 16.80
C GLN A 371 4.74 -39.11 15.94
N ILE A 372 4.20 -39.05 14.72
CA ILE A 372 4.19 -40.17 13.76
C ILE A 372 5.62 -40.59 13.42
N THR A 373 6.48 -39.64 13.06
CA THR A 373 7.88 -39.94 12.70
C THR A 373 8.67 -40.53 13.87
N SER A 374 8.46 -40.03 15.09
CA SER A 374 9.04 -40.59 16.32
C SER A 374 8.58 -42.04 16.58
N SER A 375 7.29 -42.32 16.40
CA SER A 375 6.75 -43.69 16.56
C SER A 375 7.31 -44.68 15.53
N MET A 376 7.57 -44.23 14.30
CA MET A 376 8.16 -45.07 13.26
C MET A 376 9.66 -45.33 13.51
N HIS A 377 10.35 -44.40 14.15
CA HIS A 377 11.76 -44.56 14.49
C HIS A 377 12.01 -45.54 15.64
N THR A 378 11.01 -45.76 16.50
CA THR A 378 11.09 -46.64 17.68
C THR A 378 10.68 -48.10 17.42
N LEU A 379 10.27 -48.46 16.19
CA LEU A 379 10.06 -49.87 15.79
C LEU A 379 11.41 -50.62 15.86
N PRO A 380 11.62 -51.58 16.79
CA PRO A 380 12.91 -52.20 16.97
C PRO A 380 13.28 -53.04 15.74
N ALA A 381 14.55 -52.96 15.35
CA ALA A 381 15.24 -54.01 14.61
C ALA A 381 15.40 -55.26 15.49
N HIS A 382 14.31 -55.88 15.91
CA HIS A 382 14.31 -57.18 16.57
C HIS A 382 14.16 -58.30 15.53
N TYR A 383 15.22 -58.49 14.74
CA TYR A 383 15.51 -59.76 14.09
C TYR A 383 17.04 -59.94 14.02
N ASN A 384 17.71 -59.83 15.16
CA ASN A 384 18.97 -60.54 15.36
C ASN A 384 18.61 -61.99 15.69
N LEU A 385 18.55 -62.84 14.66
CA LEU A 385 18.65 -64.28 14.85
C LEU A 385 20.13 -64.60 15.13
N GLN A 386 20.34 -65.24 16.28
CA GLN A 386 21.59 -65.88 16.71
C GLN A 386 22.15 -66.83 15.66
#